data_AF-A0A1C4V5N0-F1
#
_entry.id   AF-A0A1C4V5N0-F1
#
_cell.length_a   1.000
_cell.length_b   1.000
_cell.length_c   1.000
_cell.angle_alpha   90.00
_cell.angle_beta   90.00
_cell.angle_gamma   90.00
#
_symmetry.space_group_name_H-M   'P 1'
#
loop_
_entity.id
_entity.type
_entity.pdbx_description
1 polymer ?
#
loop_
_entity_poly.entity_id
_entity_poly.type
_entity_poly.pdbx_seq_one_letter_code
_entity_poly.pdbx_strand_id
1 'polypeptide(L)'
;MPTPHIYRPLQPDRLRLWMPYEGGSNRRWIHATLGARIQPIYDKPSGRWLIARPHFTTLVDHLLDRFGQVDATVEFSMTRRCDVRCREATGDDCDCSCLGEHHGGGLWGGGWFQVGETTLIRPEVQVRHMRITR
;
A
#
# COMPACT_ATOMS: atom_id res chain seq x y z
N MET A 1 -1.42 16.62 12.47
CA MET A 1 -0.13 16.15 11.92
C MET A 1 -0.33 15.76 10.46
N PRO A 2 0.64 15.91 9.56
CA PRO A 2 0.48 15.52 8.17
C PRO A 2 0.25 14.01 8.07
N THR A 3 -0.73 13.57 7.30
CA THR A 3 -1.07 12.14 7.14
C THR A 3 -0.16 11.49 6.11
N PRO A 4 0.65 10.47 6.46
CA PRO A 4 1.46 9.75 5.46
C PRO A 4 0.56 9.15 4.39
N HIS A 5 1.09 9.04 3.17
CA HIS A 5 0.34 8.49 2.04
C HIS A 5 1.15 7.42 1.33
N ILE A 6 0.57 6.23 1.19
CA ILE A 6 1.13 5.10 0.45
C ILE A 6 0.30 4.81 -0.79
N TYR A 7 0.95 4.75 -1.94
CA TYR A 7 0.30 4.41 -3.20
C TYR A 7 0.88 3.12 -3.78
N ARG A 8 0.01 2.13 -4.03
CA ARG A 8 0.30 0.87 -4.73
C ARG A 8 -0.25 0.93 -6.15
N PRO A 9 0.56 1.31 -7.16
CA PRO A 9 0.15 1.28 -8.55
C PRO A 9 -0.02 -0.16 -9.06
N LEU A 10 -0.78 -0.33 -10.15
CA LEU A 10 -0.86 -1.60 -10.85
C LEU A 10 0.48 -1.91 -11.54
N GLN A 11 1.08 -0.88 -12.14
CA GLN A 11 2.42 -0.87 -12.73
C GLN A 11 3.00 0.56 -12.71
N PRO A 12 4.34 0.76 -12.62
CA PRO A 12 5.37 -0.25 -12.35
C PRO A 12 5.37 -0.74 -10.90
N ASP A 13 6.06 -1.85 -10.62
CA ASP A 13 6.04 -2.57 -9.34
C ASP A 13 6.86 -1.90 -8.21
N ARG A 14 6.47 -0.67 -7.86
CA ARG A 14 7.03 0.10 -6.74
C ARG A 14 5.93 0.86 -6.02
N LEU A 15 5.86 0.67 -4.71
CA LEU A 15 5.09 1.53 -3.82
C LEU A 15 5.66 2.94 -3.85
N ARG A 16 4.79 3.94 -3.79
CA ARG A 16 5.19 5.34 -3.66
C ARG A 16 4.74 5.86 -2.30
N LEU A 17 5.68 5.91 -1.36
CA LEU A 17 5.46 6.34 0.00
C LEU A 17 5.85 7.82 0.16
N TRP A 18 4.90 8.63 0.60
CA TRP A 18 5.16 9.94 1.18
C TRP A 18 4.96 9.87 2.69
N MET A 19 5.85 10.49 3.44
CA MET A 19 5.72 10.61 4.90
C MET A 19 6.35 11.93 5.37
N PRO A 20 5.75 12.59 6.38
CA PRO A 20 6.32 13.82 6.92
C PRO A 20 7.68 13.54 7.57
N TYR A 21 8.52 14.57 7.60
CA TYR A 21 9.80 14.53 8.27
C TYR A 21 9.65 15.05 9.71
N GLU A 22 9.79 14.17 10.70
CA GLU A 22 9.61 14.50 12.13
C GLU A 22 10.93 14.58 12.91
N GLY A 23 12.01 14.99 12.23
CA GLY A 23 13.36 14.96 12.82
C GLY A 23 13.97 13.57 12.78
N GLY A 24 15.14 13.43 12.13
CA GLY A 24 15.84 12.15 11.98
C GLY A 24 16.04 11.77 10.52
N SER A 25 15.77 10.53 10.13
CA SER A 25 15.88 10.10 8.73
C SER A 25 14.78 9.12 8.39
N ASN A 26 13.87 9.51 7.49
CA ASN A 26 12.84 8.62 6.95
C ASN A 26 13.48 7.37 6.33
N ARG A 27 14.67 7.50 5.72
CA ARG A 27 15.45 6.37 5.23
C ARG A 27 15.82 5.40 6.35
N ARG A 28 16.31 5.91 7.48
CA ARG A 28 16.67 5.09 8.65
C ARG A 28 15.46 4.37 9.22
N TRP A 29 14.32 5.06 9.32
CA TRP A 29 13.06 4.45 9.75
C TRP A 29 12.63 3.34 8.79
N ILE A 30 12.65 3.59 7.47
CA ILE A 30 12.31 2.58 6.45
C ILE A 30 13.17 1.32 6.59
N HIS A 31 14.48 1.46 6.83
CA HIS A 31 15.36 0.30 7.05
C HIS A 31 15.13 -0.40 8.39
N ALA A 32 14.78 0.33 9.44
CA ALA A 32 14.45 -0.28 10.72
C ALA A 32 13.15 -1.11 10.61
N THR A 33 12.19 -0.62 9.82
CA THR A 33 10.89 -1.27 9.59
C THR A 33 10.99 -2.47 8.64
N LEU A 34 11.70 -2.34 7.53
CA LEU A 34 11.69 -3.35 6.44
C LEU A 34 12.97 -4.18 6.34
N GLY A 35 13.97 -3.88 7.18
CA GLY A 35 15.26 -4.56 7.22
C GLY A 35 16.37 -3.86 6.43
N ALA A 36 17.61 -4.26 6.70
CA ALA A 36 18.79 -3.61 6.12
C ALA A 36 18.99 -3.89 4.61
N ARG A 37 18.44 -4.99 4.09
CA ARG A 37 18.68 -5.44 2.71
C ARG A 37 17.81 -4.77 1.65
N ILE A 38 16.75 -4.05 2.05
CA ILE A 38 15.91 -3.35 1.09
C ILE A 38 16.67 -2.19 0.43
N GLN A 39 16.27 -1.85 -0.80
CA GLN A 39 16.86 -0.74 -1.56
C GLN A 39 15.78 0.32 -1.84
N PRO A 40 15.39 1.12 -0.82
CA PRO A 40 14.43 2.19 -1.03
C PRO A 40 15.09 3.33 -1.81
N ILE A 41 14.42 3.79 -2.87
CA ILE A 41 14.92 4.89 -3.70
C ILE A 41 14.12 6.14 -3.35
N TYR A 42 14.81 7.26 -3.07
CA TYR A 42 14.12 8.53 -2.93
C TYR A 42 14.01 9.22 -4.29
N ASP A 43 12.79 9.27 -4.82
CA ASP A 43 12.47 9.97 -6.06
C ASP A 43 12.27 11.47 -5.78
N LYS A 44 13.33 12.26 -5.97
CA LYS A 44 13.32 13.70 -5.68
C LYS A 44 12.19 14.46 -6.41
N PRO A 45 11.91 14.21 -7.72
CA PRO A 45 10.83 14.89 -8.43
C PRO A 45 9.45 14.72 -7.79
N SER A 46 9.07 13.51 -7.36
CA SER A 46 7.78 13.29 -6.70
C SER A 46 7.81 13.53 -5.19
N GLY A 47 9.00 13.62 -4.59
CA GLY A 47 9.17 13.71 -3.15
C GLY A 47 8.76 12.43 -2.41
N ARG A 48 8.91 11.26 -3.06
CA ARG A 48 8.42 9.97 -2.54
C ARG A 48 9.51 8.92 -2.49
N TRP A 49 9.36 8.00 -1.56
CA TRP A 49 10.13 6.76 -1.50
C TRP A 49 9.51 5.72 -2.42
N LEU A 50 10.33 5.15 -3.29
CA LEU A 50 10.01 3.99 -4.11
C LEU A 50 10.49 2.74 -3.39
N ILE A 51 9.55 1.86 -3.06
CA ILE A 51 9.78 0.64 -2.25
C ILE A 51 9.18 -0.56 -2.99
N ALA A 52 9.75 -1.75 -2.82
CA ALA A 52 9.20 -2.97 -3.43
C ALA A 52 7.76 -3.23 -2.93
N ARG A 53 6.89 -3.66 -3.85
CA ARG A 53 5.44 -3.86 -3.60
C ARG A 53 5.11 -4.82 -2.45
N PRO A 54 5.84 -5.91 -2.20
CA PRO A 54 5.53 -6.84 -1.10
C PRO A 54 5.63 -6.23 0.31
N HIS A 55 6.13 -5.00 0.46
CA HIS A 55 6.23 -4.32 1.76
C HIS A 55 4.99 -3.49 2.11
N PHE A 56 3.91 -3.56 1.33
CA PHE A 56 2.76 -2.66 1.49
C PHE A 56 2.12 -2.80 2.89
N THR A 57 1.70 -4.01 3.28
CA THR A 57 1.05 -4.22 4.58
C THR A 57 1.97 -3.86 5.74
N THR A 58 3.23 -4.30 5.71
CA THR A 58 4.23 -3.94 6.73
C THR A 58 4.39 -2.43 6.85
N LEU A 59 4.42 -1.69 5.74
CA LEU A 59 4.48 -0.23 5.78
C LEU A 59 3.21 0.38 6.37
N VAL A 60 2.03 -0.10 5.97
CA VAL A 60 0.76 0.40 6.51
C VAL A 60 0.71 0.23 8.03
N ASP A 61 1.01 -0.95 8.54
CA ASP A 61 0.99 -1.25 9.99
C ASP A 61 1.93 -0.33 10.77
N HIS A 62 3.18 -0.20 10.31
CA HIS A 62 4.16 0.64 10.99
C HIS A 62 3.90 2.15 10.81
N LEU A 63 3.25 2.57 9.72
CA LEU A 63 2.78 3.96 9.56
C LEU A 63 1.62 4.24 10.52
N LEU A 64 0.71 3.29 10.72
CA LEU A 64 -0.35 3.41 11.73
C LEU A 64 0.23 3.47 13.15
N ASP A 65 1.19 2.61 13.48
CA ASP A 65 1.89 2.67 14.78
C ASP A 65 2.54 4.04 15.02
N ARG A 66 3.12 4.63 13.98
CA ARG A 66 3.87 5.87 14.09
C ARG A 66 3.00 7.14 14.05
N PHE A 67 2.00 7.16 13.19
CA PHE A 67 1.23 8.38 12.86
C PHE A 67 -0.24 8.30 13.27
N GLY A 68 -0.72 7.14 13.73
CA GLY A 68 -2.13 6.86 14.08
C GLY A 68 -3.07 6.76 12.88
N GLN A 69 -2.63 7.22 11.70
CA GLN A 69 -3.41 7.20 10.47
C GLN A 69 -2.50 7.18 9.23
N VAL A 70 -3.01 6.61 8.14
CA VAL A 70 -2.35 6.59 6.82
C VAL A 70 -3.39 6.63 5.70
N ASP A 71 -3.11 7.42 4.67
CA ASP A 71 -3.87 7.39 3.43
C ASP A 71 -3.27 6.32 2.50
N ALA A 72 -4.08 5.39 2.03
CA ALA A 72 -3.69 4.30 1.15
C ALA A 72 -4.45 4.41 -0.18
N THR A 73 -3.71 4.48 -1.29
CA THR A 73 -4.27 4.42 -2.64
C THR A 73 -3.80 3.15 -3.33
N VAL A 74 -4.72 2.33 -3.82
CA VAL A 74 -4.43 1.02 -4.40
C VAL A 74 -5.10 0.87 -5.75
N GLU A 75 -4.35 0.44 -6.76
CA GLU A 75 -4.87 0.15 -8.08
C GLU A 75 -5.10 -1.34 -8.29
N PHE A 76 -6.19 -1.66 -8.99
CA PHE A 76 -6.60 -2.99 -9.39
C PHE A 76 -6.83 -3.01 -10.90
N SER A 77 -6.56 -4.15 -11.53
CA SER A 77 -6.89 -4.35 -12.94
C SER A 77 -8.38 -4.62 -13.11
N MET A 78 -9.02 -3.97 -14.08
CA MET A 78 -10.41 -4.27 -14.45
C MET A 78 -10.53 -5.53 -15.32
N THR A 79 -9.43 -6.00 -15.90
CA THR A 79 -9.42 -7.12 -16.85
C THR A 79 -8.82 -8.40 -16.29
N ARG A 80 -7.99 -8.31 -15.23
CA ARG A 80 -7.41 -9.48 -14.56
C ARG A 80 -8.45 -10.17 -13.69
N ARG A 81 -8.90 -11.34 -14.14
CA ARG A 81 -9.81 -12.19 -13.37
C ARG A 81 -9.09 -12.79 -12.17
N CYS A 82 -9.81 -12.91 -11.06
CA CYS A 82 -9.36 -13.65 -9.88
C CYS A 82 -9.11 -15.13 -10.26
N ASP A 83 -7.97 -15.67 -9.85
CA ASP A 83 -7.57 -17.06 -10.08
C ASP A 83 -7.26 -17.79 -8.77
N VAL A 84 -6.90 -19.07 -8.87
CA VAL A 84 -6.55 -19.92 -7.72
C VAL A 84 -5.37 -19.33 -6.93
N ARG A 85 -4.40 -18.71 -7.60
CA ARG A 85 -3.23 -18.11 -6.93
C ARG A 85 -3.66 -16.96 -6.02
N CYS A 86 -4.57 -16.10 -6.47
CA CYS A 86 -5.14 -15.03 -5.64
C CYS A 86 -5.97 -15.60 -4.48
N ARG A 87 -6.79 -16.63 -4.74
CA ARG A 87 -7.65 -17.25 -3.72
C ARG A 87 -6.91 -18.04 -2.66
N GLU A 88 -5.69 -18.49 -2.94
CA GLU A 88 -4.85 -19.25 -2.01
C GLU A 88 -3.64 -18.44 -1.51
N ALA A 89 -3.49 -17.19 -1.96
CA ALA A 89 -2.39 -16.33 -1.56
C ALA A 89 -2.45 -15.98 -0.07
N THR A 90 -1.29 -16.07 0.59
CA THR A 90 -1.12 -15.70 2.00
C THR A 90 -0.60 -14.27 2.20
N GLY A 91 -0.13 -13.61 1.14
CA GLY A 91 0.32 -12.21 1.15
C GLY A 91 -0.83 -11.23 0.93
N ASP A 92 -0.54 -9.94 0.75
CA ASP A 92 -1.50 -8.84 0.53
C ASP A 92 -1.52 -8.35 -0.93
N ASP A 93 -0.77 -9.05 -1.80
CA ASP A 93 -0.55 -8.63 -3.18
C ASP A 93 -1.69 -9.07 -4.09
N CYS A 94 -2.75 -8.27 -4.08
CA CYS A 94 -3.93 -8.47 -4.92
C CYS A 94 -4.09 -7.33 -5.93
N ASP A 95 -4.28 -7.68 -7.21
CA ASP A 95 -4.61 -6.73 -8.27
C ASP A 95 -5.69 -7.22 -9.24
N CYS A 96 -6.45 -8.25 -8.83
CA CYS A 96 -7.61 -8.74 -9.56
C CYS A 96 -8.72 -7.68 -9.63
N SER A 97 -9.62 -7.84 -10.60
CA SER A 97 -10.89 -7.10 -10.68
C SER A 97 -11.84 -7.40 -9.51
N CYS A 98 -11.57 -8.43 -8.72
CA CYS A 98 -12.29 -8.76 -7.50
C CYS A 98 -11.96 -7.82 -6.33
N LEU A 99 -10.99 -6.92 -6.49
CA LEU A 99 -10.58 -5.95 -5.47
C LEU A 99 -10.23 -6.63 -4.12
N GLY A 100 -9.74 -7.88 -4.27
CA GLY A 100 -9.49 -8.95 -3.31
C GLY A 100 -10.59 -9.32 -2.33
N GLU A 101 -11.83 -9.23 -2.77
CA GLU A 101 -12.98 -9.89 -2.13
C GLU A 101 -12.79 -11.40 -1.95
N HIS A 102 -12.03 -12.04 -2.85
CA HIS A 102 -11.80 -13.49 -2.82
C HIS A 102 -10.37 -13.88 -2.46
N HIS A 103 -9.58 -12.94 -1.92
CA HIS A 103 -8.16 -13.17 -1.67
C HIS A 103 -7.93 -14.08 -0.44
N GLY A 104 -7.11 -15.12 -0.58
CA GLY A 104 -6.99 -16.22 0.40
C GLY A 104 -6.55 -15.81 1.80
N GLY A 105 -5.72 -14.77 1.91
CA GLY A 105 -5.25 -14.18 3.17
C GLY A 105 -6.04 -12.95 3.61
N GLY A 106 -7.12 -12.61 2.89
CA GLY A 106 -7.77 -11.30 2.97
C GLY A 106 -6.88 -10.19 2.40
N LEU A 107 -7.47 -9.05 2.03
CA LEU A 107 -6.67 -7.94 1.52
C LEU A 107 -5.70 -7.39 2.58
N TRP A 108 -6.04 -7.52 3.88
CA TRP A 108 -5.41 -6.80 5.00
C TRP A 108 -5.47 -7.53 6.36
N GLY A 109 -5.30 -8.86 6.42
CA GLY A 109 -5.09 -9.59 7.68
C GLY A 109 -6.02 -9.26 8.87
N GLY A 110 -7.17 -9.91 8.96
CA GLY A 110 -7.91 -10.12 10.23
C GLY A 110 -8.54 -8.91 10.95
N GLY A 111 -8.28 -7.68 10.54
CA GLY A 111 -8.91 -6.46 11.07
C GLY A 111 -9.60 -5.70 9.94
N TRP A 112 -10.93 -5.66 9.96
CA TRP A 112 -11.68 -4.84 9.00
C TRP A 112 -11.42 -3.36 9.30
N PHE A 113 -10.88 -2.63 8.33
CA PHE A 113 -10.77 -1.17 8.40
C PHE A 113 -11.92 -0.52 7.63
N GLN A 114 -12.51 0.53 8.21
CA GLN A 114 -13.52 1.34 7.54
C GLN A 114 -12.90 2.08 6.35
N VAL A 115 -13.29 1.72 5.13
CA VAL A 115 -12.86 2.38 3.90
C VAL A 115 -13.83 3.53 3.58
N GLY A 116 -13.31 4.75 3.49
CA GLY A 116 -14.09 5.93 3.06
C GLY A 116 -14.53 5.87 1.58
N GLU A 117 -15.52 6.67 1.22
CA GLU A 117 -16.31 6.58 -0.04
C GLU A 117 -15.58 7.02 -1.35
N THR A 118 -14.26 7.17 -1.36
CA THR A 118 -13.54 7.81 -2.49
C THR A 118 -12.96 6.81 -3.49
N THR A 119 -13.80 6.00 -4.13
CA THR A 119 -13.37 5.08 -5.20
C THR A 119 -13.42 5.76 -6.57
N LEU A 120 -12.34 5.67 -7.35
CA LEU A 120 -12.25 6.21 -8.71
C LEU A 120 -12.10 5.07 -9.72
N ILE A 121 -12.75 5.19 -10.89
CA ILE A 121 -12.69 4.20 -11.97
C ILE A 121 -12.01 4.79 -13.23
N ARG A 122 -11.16 4.00 -13.86
CA ARG A 122 -10.69 4.14 -15.25
C ARG A 122 -11.05 2.83 -15.98
N PRO A 123 -11.27 2.84 -17.31
CA PRO A 123 -11.75 1.65 -18.01
C PRO A 123 -10.87 0.40 -17.82
N GLU A 124 -9.55 0.58 -17.64
CA GLU A 124 -8.58 -0.50 -17.47
C GLU A 124 -8.16 -0.72 -16.01
N VAL A 125 -8.34 0.29 -15.15
CA VAL A 125 -7.81 0.34 -13.77
C VAL A 125 -8.87 0.87 -12.81
N GLN A 126 -9.12 0.16 -11.73
CA GLN A 126 -9.92 0.67 -10.61
C GLN A 126 -9.02 1.10 -9.46
N VAL A 127 -9.27 2.29 -8.92
CA VAL A 127 -8.48 2.90 -7.85
C VAL A 127 -9.32 2.97 -6.58
N ARG A 128 -8.83 2.36 -5.49
CA ARG A 128 -9.39 2.53 -4.15
C ARG A 128 -8.51 3.49 -3.35
N HIS A 129 -9.09 4.60 -2.90
CA HIS A 129 -8.47 5.47 -1.90
C HIS A 129 -9.12 5.21 -0.54
N MET A 130 -8.30 5.04 0.48
CA MET A 130 -8.72 4.66 1.83
C MET A 130 -7.96 5.51 2.84
N ARG A 131 -8.66 5.98 3.87
CA ARG A 131 -8.01 6.46 5.09
C ARG A 131 -8.08 5.35 6.12
N ILE A 132 -6.92 4.92 6.59
CA ILE A 132 -6.79 3.88 7.60
C ILE A 132 -6.41 4.58 8.91
N THR A 133 -7.13 4.30 9.98
CA THR A 133 -6.89 4.84 11.32
C THR A 133 -6.81 3.70 12.33
N ARG A 134 -6.16 3.94 13.47
CA ARG A 134 -6.17 3.04 14.61
C ARG A 134 -6.98 3.61 15.77
#